data_AF-A0A7Y6NJN2-F1
#
_entry.id   AF-A0A7Y6NJN2-F1
#
_cell.length_a   1.000
_cell.length_b   1.000
_cell.length_c   1.000
_cell.angle_alpha   90.00
_cell.angle_beta   90.00
_cell.angle_gamma   90.00
#
_symmetry.space_group_name_H-M   'P 1'
#
loop_
_entity.id
_entity.type
_entity.pdbx_description
1 polymer ?
#
loop_
_entity_poly.entity_id
_entity_poly.type
_entity_poly.pdbx_seq_one_letter_code
_entity_poly.pdbx_strand_id
1 'polypeptide(L)'
;MNIYAVSKVRLDEDGRVTGVEWGPVDIDARWQADPVVSDVAEVVAALQRGDRVVAMFETPEGLEPGRTFRVVTYDNGWETVALDGEPTYEHELHDMARVPD
;
A
#
# COMPACT_ATOMS: atom_id res chain seq x y z
N MET A 1 -15.20 8.44 -3.03
CA MET A 1 -14.40 7.51 -2.23
C MET A 1 -14.32 6.21 -3.00
N ASN A 2 -13.15 5.97 -3.59
CA ASN A 2 -12.81 4.71 -4.24
C ASN A 2 -12.02 3.82 -3.26
N ILE A 3 -11.89 2.54 -3.60
CA ILE A 3 -11.05 1.59 -2.85
C ILE A 3 -9.95 1.09 -3.79
N TYR A 4 -8.72 1.18 -3.32
CA TYR A 4 -7.55 0.64 -3.98
C TYR A 4 -6.85 -0.35 -3.06
N ALA A 5 -6.06 -1.24 -3.64
CA ALA A 5 -5.18 -2.13 -2.92
C ALA A 5 -3.74 -1.99 -3.40
N VAL A 6 -2.79 -2.17 -2.48
CA VAL A 6 -1.35 -2.31 -2.77
C VAL A 6 -0.95 -3.76 -2.52
N SER A 7 -0.49 -4.46 -3.55
CA SER A 7 0.02 -5.84 -3.46
C SER A 7 1.50 -5.91 -3.21
N LYS A 8 2.27 -4.91 -3.68
CA LYS A 8 3.72 -4.87 -3.54
C LYS A 8 4.21 -3.48 -3.21
N VAL A 9 5.34 -3.42 -2.51
CA VAL A 9 6.01 -2.16 -2.17
C VAL A 9 7.47 -2.19 -2.61
N ARG A 10 7.99 -1.02 -2.94
CA ARG A 10 9.41 -0.72 -3.03
C ARG A 10 9.79 0.09 -1.81
N LEU A 11 10.83 -0.34 -1.10
CA LEU A 11 11.33 0.36 0.08
C LEU A 11 12.69 0.99 -0.22
N ASP A 12 12.97 2.13 0.39
CA ASP A 12 14.33 2.66 0.48
C ASP A 12 15.14 1.97 1.60
N GLU A 13 16.39 2.40 1.78
CA GLU A 13 17.31 1.87 2.80
C GLU A 13 16.81 2.06 4.24
N ASP A 14 15.94 3.04 4.48
CA ASP A 14 15.32 3.33 5.78
C ASP A 14 13.99 2.57 5.98
N GLY A 15 13.58 1.75 5.01
CA GLY A 15 12.33 0.98 5.05
C GLY A 15 11.08 1.81 4.70
N ARG A 16 11.25 2.99 4.09
CA ARG A 16 10.14 3.86 3.69
C ARG A 16 9.63 3.46 2.31
N VAL A 17 8.32 3.53 2.10
CA VAL A 17 7.72 3.21 0.81
C VAL A 17 8.07 4.29 -0.21
N THR A 18 8.68 3.90 -1.32
CA THR A 18 9.03 4.80 -2.45
C THR A 18 8.22 4.51 -3.69
N GLY A 19 7.76 3.27 -3.86
CA GLY A 19 6.90 2.85 -4.96
C GLY A 19 6.00 1.69 -4.58
N VAL A 20 5.00 1.41 -5.40
CA VAL A 20 3.99 0.39 -5.15
C VAL A 20 3.58 -0.32 -6.43
N GLU A 21 3.08 -1.55 -6.30
CA GLU A 21 2.16 -2.16 -7.27
C GLU A 21 0.76 -2.07 -6.67
N TRP A 22 -0.16 -1.37 -7.35
CA TRP A 22 -1.47 -1.02 -6.79
C TRP A 22 -2.54 -0.87 -7.87
N GLY A 23 -3.81 -0.94 -7.48
CA GLY A 23 -4.93 -0.85 -8.42
C GLY A 23 -6.29 -0.79 -7.74
N PRO A 24 -7.37 -0.52 -8.50
CA PRO A 24 -8.71 -0.42 -7.95
C PRO A 24 -9.26 -1.80 -7.56
N VAL A 25 -9.95 -1.85 -6.43
CA VAL A 25 -10.61 -3.06 -5.91
C VAL A 25 -12.06 -2.77 -5.51
N ASP A 26 -12.88 -3.82 -5.39
CA ASP A 26 -14.20 -3.73 -4.77
C ASP A 26 -14.12 -3.77 -3.23
N ILE A 27 -15.28 -3.81 -2.57
CA ILE A 27 -15.38 -3.84 -1.10
C ILE A 27 -14.86 -5.14 -0.48
N ASP A 28 -14.77 -6.21 -1.27
CA ASP A 28 -14.22 -7.52 -0.88
C ASP A 28 -12.74 -7.63 -1.29
N ALA A 29 -12.09 -6.50 -1.61
CA ALA A 29 -10.70 -6.40 -2.05
C ALA A 29 -10.37 -7.17 -3.35
N ARG A 30 -11.35 -7.38 -4.23
CA ARG A 30 -11.12 -8.02 -5.53
C ARG A 30 -10.76 -7.00 -6.60
N TRP A 31 -9.69 -7.27 -7.34
CA TRP A 31 -9.21 -6.43 -8.45
C TRP A 31 -10.30 -6.14 -9.47
N GLN A 32 -10.49 -4.86 -9.77
CA GLN A 32 -11.39 -4.38 -10.83
C GLN A 32 -10.64 -4.06 -12.12
N ALA A 33 -9.31 -3.93 -12.03
CA ALA A 33 -8.38 -3.81 -13.14
C ALA A 33 -7.04 -4.40 -12.70
N ASP A 34 -6.17 -4.71 -13.68
CA ASP A 34 -4.82 -5.17 -13.39
C ASP A 34 -4.06 -4.09 -12.60
N PRO A 35 -3.35 -4.46 -11.52
CA PRO A 35 -2.57 -3.52 -10.74
C PRO A 35 -1.36 -3.03 -11.55
N VAL A 36 -0.98 -1.78 -11.29
CA VAL A 36 0.11 -1.09 -11.99
C VAL A 36 1.21 -0.70 -11.01
N VAL A 37 2.44 -0.64 -11.51
CA VAL A 37 3.57 -0.13 -10.74
C VAL A 37 3.64 1.39 -10.88
N SER A 38 3.74 2.12 -9.76
CA SER A 38 3.94 3.57 -9.75
C SER A 38 4.74 4.04 -8.53
N ASP A 39 5.10 5.33 -8.52
CA ASP A 39 5.63 5.99 -7.34
C ASP A 39 4.59 6.09 -6.22
N VAL A 40 5.05 6.15 -4.97
CA VAL A 40 4.20 6.28 -3.77
C VAL A 40 3.36 7.56 -3.79
N ALA A 41 3.80 8.58 -4.52
CA ALA A 41 3.10 9.87 -4.64
C ALA A 41 1.65 9.73 -5.15
N GLU A 42 1.38 8.76 -6.03
CA GLU A 42 0.04 8.50 -6.53
C GLU A 42 -0.90 7.95 -5.45
N VAL A 43 -0.37 7.11 -4.55
CA VAL A 43 -1.10 6.57 -3.40
C VAL A 43 -1.36 7.67 -2.38
N VAL A 44 -0.36 8.51 -2.10
CA VAL A 44 -0.51 9.69 -1.24
C VAL A 44 -1.62 10.60 -1.76
N ALA A 45 -1.62 10.90 -3.06
CA ALA A 45 -2.65 11.70 -3.70
C ALA A 45 -4.05 11.06 -3.58
N ALA A 46 -4.15 9.72 -3.72
CA ALA A 46 -5.42 9.01 -3.53
C ALA A 46 -5.94 9.15 -2.09
N LEU A 47 -5.09 8.92 -1.08
CA LEU A 47 -5.44 9.07 0.32
C LEU A 47 -5.86 10.50 0.65
N GLN A 48 -5.16 11.51 0.13
CA GLN A 48 -5.51 12.93 0.32
C GLN A 48 -6.84 13.33 -0.34
N ARG A 49 -7.24 12.66 -1.44
CA ARG A 49 -8.59 12.81 -2.02
C ARG A 49 -9.70 12.12 -1.21
N GLY A 50 -9.34 11.42 -0.13
CA GLY A 50 -10.28 10.66 0.69
C GLY A 50 -10.61 9.27 0.13
N ASP A 51 -9.76 8.73 -0.75
CA ASP A 51 -9.86 7.32 -1.16
C ASP A 51 -9.29 6.40 -0.07
N ARG A 52 -9.73 5.14 -0.06
CA ARG A 52 -9.23 4.12 0.86
C ARG A 52 -8.20 3.25 0.13
N VAL A 53 -7.07 2.98 0.77
CA VAL A 53 -6.04 2.09 0.24
C VAL A 53 -5.75 0.99 1.24
N VAL A 54 -5.90 -0.27 0.84
CA VAL A 54 -5.67 -1.46 1.68
C VAL A 54 -4.38 -2.18 1.28
N ALA A 55 -3.66 -2.74 2.23
CA ALA A 55 -2.54 -3.64 1.95
C ALA A 55 -3.04 -5.04 1.61
N MET A 56 -2.43 -5.68 0.63
CA MET A 56 -2.65 -7.09 0.31
C MET A 56 -1.35 -7.85 0.55
N PHE A 57 -1.43 -8.93 1.33
CA PHE A 57 -0.30 -9.76 1.72
C PHE A 57 -0.36 -11.09 0.97
N GLU A 58 0.79 -11.58 0.51
CA GLU A 58 0.89 -12.91 -0.10
C GLU A 58 0.86 -13.98 0.99
N THR A 59 -0.11 -14.88 0.90
CA THR A 59 -0.26 -16.07 1.74
C THR A 59 -0.24 -17.33 0.86
N PRO A 60 -0.09 -18.54 1.44
CA PRO A 60 -0.19 -19.78 0.67
C PRO A 60 -1.52 -19.93 -0.09
N GLU A 61 -2.59 -19.33 0.41
CA GLU A 61 -3.94 -19.39 -0.16
C GLU A 61 -4.22 -18.29 -1.21
N GLY A 62 -3.34 -17.31 -1.36
CA GLY A 62 -3.47 -16.20 -2.30
C GLY A 62 -3.16 -14.84 -1.67
N LEU A 63 -3.81 -13.78 -2.14
CA LEU A 63 -3.67 -12.46 -1.53
C LEU A 63 -4.72 -12.26 -0.44
N GLU A 64 -4.29 -11.86 0.76
CA GLU A 64 -5.15 -11.55 1.89
C GLU A 64 -5.15 -10.03 2.19
N PRO A 65 -6.32 -9.39 2.34
CA PRO A 65 -6.40 -7.99 2.72
C PRO A 65 -6.00 -7.78 4.18
N GLY A 66 -5.09 -6.84 4.42
CA GLY A 66 -4.68 -6.41 5.76
C GLY A 66 -5.19 -5.00 6.11
N ARG A 67 -4.33 -4.25 6.82
CA ARG A 67 -4.65 -2.89 7.29
C ARG A 67 -4.68 -1.88 6.14
N THR A 68 -5.31 -0.74 6.39
CA THR A 68 -5.29 0.40 5.46
C THR A 68 -3.99 1.18 5.58
N PHE A 69 -3.60 1.83 4.48
CA PHE A 69 -2.53 2.82 4.51
C PHE A 69 -3.02 4.18 4.98
N ARG A 70 -2.11 4.93 5.60
CA ARG A 70 -2.26 6.36 5.90
C ARG A 70 -1.04 7.12 5.40
N VAL A 71 -1.21 8.41 5.14
CA VAL A 71 -0.09 9.31 4.81
C VAL A 71 0.74 9.57 6.05
N VAL A 72 2.06 9.57 5.88
CA VAL A 72 3.04 10.00 6.87
C VAL A 72 3.85 11.14 6.25
N THR A 73 3.92 12.26 6.94
CA THR A 73 4.71 13.43 6.56
C THR A 73 5.91 13.54 7.50
N TYR A 74 7.10 13.67 6.95
CA TYR A 74 8.34 13.91 7.71
C TYR A 74 8.60 15.41 7.88
N ASP A 75 9.48 15.76 8.82
CA ASP A 75 9.81 17.15 9.16
C ASP A 75 10.35 17.97 7.96
N ASN A 76 10.92 17.31 6.96
CA ASN A 76 11.40 17.93 5.72
C ASN A 76 10.29 18.14 4.67
N GLY A 77 9.03 17.84 5.00
CA GLY A 77 7.89 17.92 4.10
C GLY A 77 7.76 16.76 3.12
N TRP A 78 8.61 15.73 3.21
CA TRP A 78 8.47 14.53 2.40
C TRP A 78 7.30 13.67 2.90
N GLU A 79 6.51 13.15 1.95
CA GLU A 79 5.34 12.32 2.24
C GLU A 79 5.50 10.90 1.69
N THR A 80 5.05 9.93 2.47
CA THR A 80 4.94 8.51 2.09
C THR A 80 3.70 7.89 2.74
N VAL A 81 3.61 6.56 2.70
CA VAL A 81 2.55 5.81 3.36
C VAL A 81 3.10 4.84 4.40
N ALA A 82 2.29 4.60 5.44
CA ALA A 82 2.50 3.55 6.42
C ALA A 82 1.18 2.81 6.67
N LEU A 83 1.25 1.61 7.25
CA LEU A 83 0.05 0.91 7.71
C LEU A 83 -0.53 1.64 8.92
N ASP A 84 -1.85 1.82 8.90
CA ASP A 84 -2.60 2.45 9.99
C ASP A 84 -2.90 1.45 11.11
N GLY A 85 -3.02 1.93 12.34
CA GLY A 85 -3.29 1.11 13.53
C GLY A 85 -2.08 0.37 14.10
N GLU A 86 -2.35 -0.52 15.07
CA GLU A 86 -1.32 -1.27 15.79
C GLU A 86 -0.63 -2.32 14.91
N PRO A 87 0.67 -2.60 15.14
CA PRO A 87 1.39 -3.63 14.42
C PRO A 87 0.71 -4.99 14.49
N THR A 88 0.71 -5.71 13.37
CA THR A 88 0.14 -7.05 13.25
C THR A 88 1.24 -8.00 12.78
N TYR A 89 1.39 -9.12 13.48
CA TYR A 89 2.41 -10.12 13.18
C TYR A 89 2.28 -10.62 11.73
N GLU A 90 3.39 -10.68 10.99
CA GLU A 90 3.49 -11.08 9.57
C GLU A 90 2.70 -10.20 8.59
N HIS A 91 2.16 -9.06 9.04
CA HIS A 91 1.36 -8.13 8.24
C HIS A 91 1.89 -6.69 8.36
N GLU A 92 3.21 -6.56 8.20
CA GLU A 92 3.92 -5.28 8.15
C GLU A 92 4.49 -4.98 6.76
N LEU A 93 4.90 -3.73 6.52
CA LEU A 93 5.48 -3.29 5.24
C LEU A 93 6.69 -4.12 4.77
N HIS A 94 7.41 -4.73 5.72
CA HIS A 94 8.55 -5.58 5.39
C HIS A 94 8.15 -6.98 4.96
N ASP A 95 6.95 -7.42 5.31
CA ASP A 95 6.36 -8.71 4.93
C ASP A 95 5.66 -8.65 3.57
N MET A 96 5.31 -7.44 3.10
CA MET A 96 4.73 -7.26 1.78
C MET A 96 5.71 -7.65 0.66
N ALA A 97 5.16 -8.24 -0.40
CA ALA A 97 5.89 -8.57 -1.61
C ALA A 97 6.56 -7.32 -2.22
N ARG A 98 7.66 -7.54 -2.97
CA ARG A 98 8.49 -6.46 -3.51
C ARG A 98 8.19 -6.19 -4.97
N VAL A 99 8.12 -4.92 -5.32
CA VAL A 99 8.20 -4.52 -6.73
C VAL A 99 9.62 -4.86 -7.22
N PRO A 100 9.78 -5.62 -8.31
CA PRO A 100 11.11 -5.89 -8.87
C PRO A 100 11.74 -4.58 -9.37
N ASP A 101 13.07 -4.49 -9.25
CA ASP A 101 13.86 -3.34 -9.72
C ASP A 101 13.80 -3.13 -11.24
#